data_AF-A0A1R1C142-F1
#
_entry.id   AF-A0A1R1C142-F1
#
_cell.length_a   1.000
_cell.length_b   1.000
_cell.length_c   1.000
_cell.angle_alpha   90.00
_cell.angle_beta   90.00
_cell.angle_gamma   90.00
#
_symmetry.space_group_name_H-M   'P 1'
#
loop_
_entity.id
_entity.type
_entity.pdbx_description
1 polymer ?
#
loop_
_entity_poly.entity_id
_entity_poly.type
_entity_poly.pdbx_seq_one_letter_code
_entity_poly.pdbx_strand_id
1 'polypeptide(L)'
;MIAFYDRESFIPKGKLAGDAFRGMYYAMLRNRIPFDLVHVGRMEEEVLSRYKVLILPNIGALSDDEAENVRKFVQRGGSVISTYETGVYDEWGQQRTVGVLDDLLGIRHRSPA
;
A
#
# COMPACT_ATOMS: atom_id res chain seq x y z
N MET A 1 -3.78 6.89 12.28
CA MET A 1 -3.49 6.63 10.86
C MET A 1 -2.33 5.64 10.82
N ILE A 2 -2.25 4.78 9.81
CA ILE A 2 -1.19 3.78 9.71
C ILE A 2 -0.54 3.86 8.32
N ALA A 3 0.78 3.77 8.25
CA ALA A 3 1.53 3.74 7.00
C ALA A 3 2.32 2.44 6.88
N PHE A 4 2.24 1.83 5.69
CA PHE A 4 2.91 0.58 5.39
C PHE A 4 4.15 0.79 4.52
N TYR A 5 5.08 -0.16 4.57
CA TYR A 5 6.25 -0.18 3.69
C TYR A 5 6.45 -1.59 3.10
N ASP A 6 7.06 -1.61 1.92
CA ASP A 6 7.19 -2.79 1.07
C ASP A 6 8.39 -3.68 1.46
N ARG A 7 8.38 -4.92 0.99
CA ARG A 7 9.50 -5.85 1.06
C ARG A 7 10.59 -5.40 0.08
N GLU A 8 11.81 -5.15 0.58
CA GLU A 8 12.95 -4.67 -0.25
C GLU A 8 13.34 -5.60 -1.42
N SER A 9 12.89 -6.85 -1.42
CA SER A 9 13.42 -7.91 -2.31
C SER A 9 12.71 -8.08 -3.65
N PHE A 10 11.53 -7.45 -3.87
CA PHE A 10 10.64 -7.82 -4.99
C PHE A 10 10.47 -6.74 -6.07
N ILE A 11 11.09 -5.57 -5.89
CA ILE A 11 11.09 -4.51 -6.91
C ILE A 11 12.32 -4.68 -7.84
N PRO A 12 12.15 -4.66 -9.18
CA PRO A 12 13.27 -4.66 -10.11
C PRO A 12 14.29 -3.58 -9.71
N LYS A 13 15.57 -3.97 -9.59
CA LYS A 13 16.68 -3.04 -9.25
C LYS A 13 16.65 -1.85 -10.21
N GLY A 14 16.22 -0.69 -9.71
CA GLY A 14 16.07 0.54 -10.50
C GLY A 14 14.85 1.39 -10.15
N LYS A 15 13.79 0.80 -9.59
CA LYS A 15 12.63 1.56 -9.05
C LYS A 15 12.78 1.74 -7.54
N LEU A 16 12.83 3.00 -7.10
CA LEU A 16 13.16 3.45 -5.75
C LEU A 16 12.06 3.05 -4.73
N ALA A 17 12.13 1.83 -4.21
CA ALA A 17 11.19 1.28 -3.21
C ALA A 17 11.10 2.11 -1.92
N GLY A 18 12.16 2.87 -1.56
CA GLY A 18 12.26 3.56 -0.27
C GLY A 18 11.82 5.04 -0.25
N ASP A 19 11.84 5.72 -1.40
CA ASP A 19 11.69 7.19 -1.40
C ASP A 19 10.24 7.64 -1.17
N ALA A 20 9.26 6.90 -1.69
CA ALA A 20 7.84 7.19 -1.47
C ALA A 20 7.47 7.06 0.02
N PHE A 21 7.94 5.98 0.67
CA PHE A 21 7.75 5.79 2.10
C PHE A 21 8.39 6.91 2.92
N ARG A 22 9.66 7.24 2.64
CA ARG A 22 10.38 8.33 3.33
C ARG A 22 9.68 9.68 3.15
N GLY A 23 9.22 9.98 1.94
CA GLY A 23 8.47 11.19 1.64
C GLY A 23 7.19 11.30 2.46
N MET A 24 6.39 10.22 2.50
CA MET A 24 5.18 10.15 3.32
C MET A 24 5.50 10.28 4.81
N TYR A 25 6.50 9.56 5.30
CA TYR A 25 6.97 9.62 6.68
C TYR A 25 7.33 11.06 7.09
N TYR A 26 8.16 11.74 6.29
CA TYR A 26 8.54 13.13 6.58
C TYR A 26 7.37 14.10 6.46
N ALA A 27 6.45 13.91 5.52
CA ALA A 27 5.26 14.73 5.40
C ALA A 27 4.41 14.65 6.68
N MET A 28 4.18 13.44 7.18
CA MET A 28 3.41 13.19 8.39
C MET A 28 4.09 13.74 9.64
N LEU A 29 5.40 13.48 9.80
CA LEU A 29 6.20 14.03 10.89
C LEU A 29 6.21 15.55 10.93
N ARG A 30 6.47 16.20 9.79
CA ARG A 30 6.56 17.67 9.71
C ARG A 30 5.22 18.35 10.02
N ASN A 31 4.12 17.68 9.70
CA ASN A 31 2.77 18.16 10.02
C ASN A 31 2.29 17.73 11.42
N ARG A 32 3.13 17.05 12.22
CA ARG A 32 2.80 16.57 13.58
C ARG A 32 1.56 15.69 13.62
N ILE A 33 1.33 14.91 12.57
CA ILE A 33 0.22 13.95 12.52
C ILE A 33 0.73 12.64 13.14
N PRO A 34 0.12 12.11 14.22
CA PRO A 34 0.51 10.82 14.76
C PRO A 34 0.13 9.67 13.82
N PHE A 35 1.06 8.74 13.61
CA PHE A 35 0.85 7.55 12.81
C PHE A 35 1.67 6.38 13.34
N ASP A 36 1.20 5.17 13.05
CA ASP A 36 1.95 3.95 13.28
C ASP A 36 2.57 3.46 11.95
N LEU A 37 3.72 2.81 12.07
CA LEU A 37 4.40 2.14 10.97
C LEU A 37 4.21 0.64 11.10
N VAL A 38 3.67 0.01 10.07
CA VAL A 38 3.44 -1.44 10.07
C VAL A 38 3.95 -2.04 8.75
N HIS A 39 4.47 -3.25 8.83
CA HIS A 39 4.97 -3.97 7.67
C HIS A 39 3.81 -4.51 6.83
N VAL A 40 3.90 -4.50 5.49
CA VAL A 40 2.81 -4.95 4.58
C VAL A 40 2.26 -6.34 4.92
N GLY A 41 3.15 -7.27 5.31
CA GLY A 41 2.76 -8.62 5.75
C GLY A 41 2.01 -8.69 7.10
N ARG A 42 1.67 -7.56 7.73
CA ARG A 42 0.89 -7.49 8.98
C ARG A 42 -0.38 -6.65 8.80
N MET A 43 -1.16 -7.02 7.79
CA MET A 43 -2.44 -6.40 7.45
C MET A 43 -3.64 -7.16 8.01
N GLU A 44 -3.46 -7.97 9.05
CA GLU A 44 -4.56 -8.73 9.65
C GLU A 44 -5.63 -7.80 10.25
N GLU A 45 -6.85 -8.29 10.36
CA GLU A 45 -8.00 -7.51 10.81
C GLU A 45 -7.80 -6.95 12.24
N GLU A 46 -7.17 -7.72 13.12
CA GLU A 46 -6.88 -7.35 14.50
C GLU A 46 -5.95 -6.13 14.60
N VAL A 47 -5.08 -5.95 13.61
CA VAL A 47 -4.19 -4.80 13.49
C VAL A 47 -4.95 -3.63 12.86
N LEU A 48 -5.51 -3.86 11.67
CA LEU A 48 -6.12 -2.79 10.88
C LEU A 48 -7.42 -2.22 11.50
N SER A 49 -8.11 -2.97 12.38
CA SER A 49 -9.37 -2.52 13.01
C SER A 49 -9.18 -1.33 13.97
N ARG A 50 -7.94 -1.10 14.42
CA ARG A 50 -7.56 0.00 15.31
C ARG A 50 -7.46 1.35 14.59
N TYR A 51 -7.50 1.35 13.26
CA TYR A 51 -7.24 2.53 12.44
C TYR A 51 -8.45 2.92 11.61
N LYS A 52 -8.51 4.21 11.23
CA LYS A 52 -9.51 4.75 10.30
C LYS A 52 -8.94 5.02 8.91
N VAL A 53 -7.63 5.22 8.80
CA VAL A 53 -6.94 5.54 7.55
C VAL A 53 -5.70 4.66 7.41
N LEU A 54 -5.60 3.99 6.26
CA LEU A 54 -4.50 3.16 5.80
C LEU A 54 -3.76 3.88 4.66
N ILE A 55 -2.44 4.04 4.77
CA ILE A 55 -1.61 4.61 3.72
C ILE A 55 -0.70 3.52 3.13
N LEU A 56 -0.73 3.37 1.81
CA LEU A 56 0.11 2.51 0.99
C LEU A 56 1.02 3.37 0.09
N PRO A 57 2.18 3.83 0.60
CA PRO A 57 3.11 4.68 -0.12
C PRO A 57 3.94 3.87 -1.13
N ASN A 58 3.43 3.73 -2.36
CA ASN A 58 4.01 2.98 -3.47
C ASN A 58 4.40 1.54 -3.10
N ILE A 59 3.42 0.77 -2.60
CA ILE A 59 3.60 -0.65 -2.28
C ILE A 59 3.36 -1.44 -3.55
N GLY A 60 4.39 -1.50 -4.41
CA GLY A 60 4.28 -2.01 -5.76
C GLY A 60 3.81 -3.46 -5.82
N ALA A 61 4.38 -4.29 -4.93
CA ALA A 61 4.03 -5.69 -4.78
C ALA A 61 3.01 -5.88 -3.65
N LEU A 62 1.86 -6.49 -3.97
CA LEU A 62 0.84 -6.87 -3.00
C LEU A 62 0.35 -8.27 -3.32
N SER A 63 0.26 -9.16 -2.34
CA SER A 63 -0.40 -10.46 -2.52
C SER A 63 -1.91 -10.31 -2.61
N ASP A 64 -2.58 -11.35 -3.12
CA ASP A 64 -4.05 -11.36 -3.18
C ASP A 64 -4.67 -11.35 -1.77
N ASP A 65 -4.06 -12.02 -0.80
CA ASP A 65 -4.49 -12.01 0.61
C ASP A 65 -4.29 -10.63 1.26
N GLU A 66 -3.16 -9.97 0.99
CA GLU A 66 -2.91 -8.60 1.46
C GLU A 66 -3.94 -7.62 0.86
N ALA A 67 -4.25 -7.76 -0.43
CA ALA A 67 -5.28 -6.96 -1.10
C ALA A 67 -6.68 -7.18 -0.52
N GLU A 68 -7.03 -8.43 -0.21
CA GLU A 68 -8.32 -8.76 0.40
C GLU A 68 -8.47 -8.15 1.80
N ASN A 69 -7.39 -8.11 2.58
CA ASN A 69 -7.40 -7.42 3.87
C ASN A 69 -7.63 -5.91 3.73
N VAL A 70 -7.06 -5.28 2.68
CA VAL A 70 -7.34 -3.87 2.36
C VAL A 70 -8.81 -3.67 1.99
N ARG A 71 -9.41 -4.57 1.20
CA ARG A 71 -10.84 -4.52 0.84
C ARG A 71 -11.73 -4.63 2.06
N LYS A 72 -11.48 -5.60 2.94
CA LYS A 72 -12.20 -5.75 4.21
C LYS A 72 -12.09 -4.50 5.08
N PHE A 73 -10.91 -3.88 5.14
CA PHE A 73 -10.72 -2.61 5.84
C PHE A 73 -11.60 -1.48 5.30
N VAL A 74 -11.73 -1.35 3.97
CA VAL A 74 -12.63 -0.36 3.37
C VAL A 74 -14.09 -0.70 3.61
N GLN A 75 -14.49 -1.97 3.48
CA GLN A 75 -15.87 -2.43 3.70
C GLN A 75 -16.37 -2.11 5.12
N ARG A 76 -15.50 -2.16 6.14
CA ARG A 76 -15.85 -1.74 7.51
C ARG A 76 -15.81 -0.22 7.76
N GLY A 77 -15.68 0.59 6.72
CA GLY A 77 -15.66 2.05 6.79
C GLY A 77 -14.27 2.67 6.96
N GLY A 78 -13.20 1.92 6.72
CA GLY A 78 -11.84 2.46 6.65
C GLY A 78 -11.59 3.22 5.34
N SER A 79 -10.61 4.13 5.34
CA SER A 79 -10.21 4.88 4.15
C SER A 79 -8.77 4.55 3.74
N VAL A 80 -8.53 4.34 2.44
CA VAL A 80 -7.22 3.98 1.91
C VAL A 80 -6.65 5.13 1.09
N ILE A 81 -5.40 5.47 1.35
CA ILE A 81 -4.58 6.35 0.51
C ILE A 81 -3.55 5.47 -0.17
N SER A 82 -3.63 5.38 -1.50
CA SER A 82 -2.70 4.64 -2.34
C SER A 82 -1.97 5.61 -3.27
N THR A 83 -0.72 5.32 -3.61
CA THR A 83 0.11 6.18 -4.45
C THR A 83 0.86 5.39 -5.51
N TYR A 84 1.09 6.04 -6.66
CA TYR A 84 1.88 5.54 -7.78
C TYR A 84 1.48 4.14 -8.26
N GLU A 85 2.36 3.13 -8.13
CA GLU A 85 2.20 1.79 -8.72
C GLU A 85 1.71 0.75 -7.70
N THR A 86 1.07 1.17 -6.60
CA THR A 86 0.63 0.25 -5.55
C THR A 86 -0.30 -0.85 -6.09
N GLY A 87 0.08 -2.11 -5.85
CA GLY A 87 -0.72 -3.29 -6.23
C GLY A 87 -0.65 -3.68 -7.72
N VAL A 88 0.28 -3.09 -8.48
CA VAL A 88 0.50 -3.42 -9.90
C VAL A 88 1.25 -4.74 -10.07
N TYR A 89 2.02 -5.17 -9.07
CA TYR A 89 2.80 -6.42 -9.07
C TYR A 89 2.31 -7.38 -7.99
N ASP A 90 2.36 -8.68 -8.24
CA ASP A 90 2.09 -9.71 -7.22
C ASP A 90 3.25 -9.88 -6.23
N GLU A 91 3.09 -10.78 -5.27
CA GLU A 91 4.10 -11.02 -4.24
C GLU A 91 5.41 -11.63 -4.76
N TRP A 92 5.43 -12.10 -6.01
CA TRP A 92 6.58 -12.63 -6.73
C TRP A 92 7.22 -11.59 -7.67
N GLY A 93 6.67 -10.37 -7.72
CA GLY A 93 7.12 -9.30 -8.61
C GLY A 93 6.60 -9.43 -10.04
N GLN A 94 5.67 -10.35 -10.30
CA GLN A 94 5.04 -10.50 -11.61
C GLN A 94 4.03 -9.38 -11.81
N GLN A 95 4.14 -8.70 -12.95
CA GLN A 95 3.24 -7.61 -13.29
C GLN A 95 1.84 -8.13 -13.60
N ARG A 96 0.81 -7.51 -13.02
CA ARG A 96 -0.59 -7.78 -13.33
C ARG A 96 -1.08 -6.98 -14.53
N THR A 97 -2.05 -7.53 -15.26
CA THR A 97 -2.75 -6.83 -16.34
C THR A 97 -3.72 -5.78 -15.80
N VAL A 98 -4.29 -6.03 -14.63
CA VAL A 98 -5.16 -5.13 -13.87
C VAL A 98 -4.62 -5.10 -12.44
N GLY A 99 -4.42 -3.91 -11.87
CA GLY A 99 -3.91 -3.78 -10.51
C GLY A 99 -4.89 -4.37 -9.49
N VAL A 100 -4.36 -4.98 -8.44
CA VAL A 100 -5.15 -5.75 -7.47
C VAL A 100 -6.08 -4.88 -6.61
N LEU A 101 -5.95 -3.56 -6.66
CA LEU A 101 -6.82 -2.59 -5.97
C LEU A 101 -7.54 -1.64 -6.94
N ASP A 102 -7.47 -1.85 -8.25
CA ASP A 102 -7.98 -0.90 -9.27
C ASP A 102 -9.47 -0.64 -9.13
N ASP A 103 -10.26 -1.69 -8.96
CA ASP A 103 -11.70 -1.64 -8.74
C ASP A 103 -12.06 -0.98 -7.40
N LEU A 104 -11.30 -1.26 -6.33
CA LEU A 104 -11.47 -0.64 -5.02
C LEU A 104 -11.21 0.87 -5.07
N LEU A 105 -10.20 1.28 -5.83
CA LEU A 105 -9.79 2.68 -6.00
C LEU A 105 -10.60 3.41 -7.08
N GLY A 106 -11.38 2.68 -7.89
CA GLY A 106 -12.12 3.25 -9.03
C GLY A 106 -11.21 3.78 -10.14
N ILE A 107 -10.03 3.20 -10.30
CA ILE A 107 -9.02 3.62 -11.29
C ILE A 107 -8.76 2.52 -12.32
N ARG A 108 -7.95 2.87 -13.32
CA ARG A 108 -7.35 1.90 -14.24
C ARG A 108 -5.92 2.33 -14.49
N HIS A 109 -4.96 1.48 -14.17
CA HIS A 109 -3.58 1.75 -14.52
C HIS A 109 -3.43 1.78 -16.05
N ARG A 110 -2.76 2.81 -16.57
CA ARG A 110 -2.15 2.72 -17.90
C ARG A 110 -0.81 2.02 -17.68
N SER A 111 -0.43 1.10 -18.58
CA SER A 111 0.74 0.22 -18.42
C SER A 111 1.89 0.85 -17.61
N PRO A 112 2.44 0.14 -16.60
CA PRO A 112 3.48 0.69 -15.75
C PRO A 112 4.70 1.10 -16.57
N ALA A 113 5.35 2.19 -16.15
CA ALA A 113 6.48 2.81 -16.83
C ALA A 113 7.80 2.07 -16.59
#